data_AF-A0A318VAM0-F1
#
_entry.id   AF-A0A318VAM0-F1
#
_cell.length_a   1.000
_cell.length_b   1.000
_cell.length_c   1.000
_cell.angle_alpha   90.00
_cell.angle_beta   90.00
_cell.angle_gamma   90.00
#
_symmetry.space_group_name_H-M   'P 1'
#
loop_
_entity.id
_entity.type
_entity.pdbx_description
1 polymer ?
#
loop_
_entity_poly.entity_id
_entity_poly.type
_entity_poly.pdbx_seq_one_letter_code
_entity_poly.pdbx_strand_id
1 'polypeptide(L)'
;MKFEGLKAIAVVDGVKGLLALCLALSVNAIAKQDLHHLAAQLMQNWPISPNNYYVNLSLNFIEKLTQQDQVLVITVALMYSCFRFVIAYGLWHKLRWTEWFAFVSGSLYLPFELHAIYQNPSHVNFAILLFNLIVVAYLYWVLKRGEKALSIMTK
;
A
#
# COMPACT_ATOMS: atom_id res chain seq x y z
N MET A 1 30.14 4.22 -5.13
CA MET A 1 28.67 4.18 -5.34
C MET A 1 28.02 3.55 -4.11
N LYS A 2 27.83 4.28 -3.00
CA LYS A 2 27.65 3.61 -1.68
C LYS A 2 26.28 3.76 -0.98
N PHE A 3 25.34 4.57 -1.48
CA PHE A 3 24.01 4.72 -0.83
C PHE A 3 22.85 5.06 -1.78
N GLU A 4 23.03 4.94 -3.09
CA GLU A 4 21.98 5.28 -4.06
C GLU A 4 20.78 4.32 -3.99
N GLY A 5 21.03 3.03 -3.71
CA GLY A 5 19.97 2.03 -3.57
C GLY A 5 19.00 2.30 -2.41
N LEU A 6 19.46 2.85 -1.28
CA LEU A 6 18.57 3.25 -0.17
C LEU A 6 17.61 4.36 -0.56
N LYS A 7 18.07 5.34 -1.36
CA LYS A 7 17.20 6.40 -1.89
C LYS A 7 16.19 5.85 -2.88
N ALA A 8 16.58 4.89 -3.72
CA ALA A 8 15.64 4.21 -4.62
C ALA A 8 14.54 3.47 -3.84
N ILE A 9 14.92 2.73 -2.79
CA ILE A 9 13.95 2.03 -1.93
C ILE A 9 13.06 3.03 -1.19
N ALA A 10 13.62 4.15 -0.72
CA ALA A 10 12.85 5.23 -0.11
C ALA A 10 11.76 5.77 -1.05
N VAL A 11 12.08 5.97 -2.34
CA VAL A 11 11.10 6.38 -3.34
C VAL A 11 10.02 5.31 -3.51
N VAL A 12 10.40 4.03 -3.62
CA VAL A 12 9.44 2.91 -3.73
C VAL A 12 8.50 2.87 -2.53
N ASP A 13 9.02 2.97 -1.30
CA ASP A 13 8.20 3.00 -0.09
C ASP A 13 7.33 4.26 -0.01
N GLY A 14 7.85 5.41 -0.44
CA GLY A 14 7.08 6.65 -0.54
C GLY A 14 5.92 6.55 -1.51
N VAL A 15 6.12 5.92 -2.67
CA VAL A 15 5.05 5.65 -3.65
C VAL A 15 4.00 4.71 -3.06
N LYS A 16 4.40 3.66 -2.32
CA LYS A 16 3.44 2.78 -1.61
C LYS A 16 2.62 3.56 -0.58
N GLY A 17 3.26 4.46 0.17
CA GLY A 17 2.59 5.36 1.12
C GLY A 17 1.59 6.29 0.43
N LEU A 18 1.97 6.86 -0.71
CA LEU A 18 1.10 7.71 -1.52
C LEU A 18 -0.11 6.94 -2.08
N LEU A 19 0.10 5.73 -2.60
CA LEU A 19 -1.00 4.88 -3.08
C LEU A 19 -1.99 4.55 -1.95
N ALA A 20 -1.49 4.25 -0.75
CA ALA A 20 -2.34 4.03 0.43
C ALA A 20 -3.11 5.30 0.84
N LEU A 21 -2.49 6.47 0.72
CA LEU A 21 -3.15 7.75 0.97
C LEU A 21 -4.27 8.00 -0.06
N CYS A 22 -3.99 7.79 -1.35
CA CYS A 22 -4.97 7.90 -2.42
C CYS A 22 -6.14 6.93 -2.20
N LEU A 23 -5.89 5.70 -1.76
CA LEU A 23 -6.93 4.75 -1.37
C LEU A 23 -7.79 5.28 -0.23
N ALA A 24 -7.19 5.77 0.86
CA ALA A 24 -7.93 6.35 1.99
C ALA A 24 -8.81 7.53 1.56
N LEU A 25 -8.26 8.43 0.74
CA LEU A 25 -8.99 9.58 0.20
C LEU A 25 -10.11 9.17 -0.75
N SER A 26 -9.88 8.16 -1.60
CA SER A 26 -10.88 7.64 -2.54
C SER A 26 -12.05 7.02 -1.78
N VAL A 27 -11.76 6.17 -0.80
CA VAL A 27 -12.78 5.56 0.05
C VAL A 27 -13.55 6.64 0.82
N ASN A 28 -12.87 7.64 1.39
CA ASN A 28 -13.51 8.74 2.09
C ASN A 28 -14.35 9.66 1.16
N ALA A 29 -13.90 9.90 -0.08
CA ALA A 29 -14.66 10.68 -1.05
C ALA A 29 -15.95 9.98 -1.48
N ILE A 30 -15.89 8.66 -1.69
CA ILE A 30 -17.06 7.83 -1.98
C ILE A 30 -17.99 7.75 -0.76
N ALA A 31 -17.43 7.71 0.47
CA ALA A 31 -18.20 7.74 1.72
C ALA A 31 -19.09 8.98 1.85
N LYS A 32 -18.52 10.13 1.49
CA LYS A 32 -19.12 11.45 1.69
C LYS A 32 -20.05 11.85 0.54
N GLN A 33 -19.97 11.18 -0.59
CA GLN A 33 -20.95 11.33 -1.64
C GLN A 33 -22.17 10.50 -1.23
N ASP A 34 -23.20 11.19 -0.75
CA ASP A 34 -24.57 10.69 -0.84
C ASP A 34 -24.85 10.41 -2.32
N LEU A 35 -24.50 9.20 -2.77
CA LEU A 35 -24.88 8.67 -4.09
C LEU A 35 -26.40 8.78 -4.30
N HIS A 36 -27.17 8.85 -3.22
CA HIS A 36 -28.58 9.18 -3.19
C HIS A 36 -28.90 10.62 -3.66
N HIS A 37 -28.11 11.64 -3.29
CA HIS A 37 -28.36 13.03 -3.68
C HIS A 37 -27.89 13.34 -5.11
N LEU A 38 -26.77 12.76 -5.56
CA LEU A 38 -26.33 12.85 -6.96
C LEU A 38 -27.27 12.08 -7.90
N ALA A 39 -27.75 10.90 -7.50
CA ALA A 39 -28.79 10.19 -8.25
C ALA A 39 -30.12 10.97 -8.27
N ALA A 40 -30.53 11.57 -7.15
CA ALA A 40 -31.76 12.36 -7.08
C ALA A 40 -31.71 13.65 -7.95
N GLN A 41 -30.55 14.33 -8.02
CA GLN A 41 -30.39 15.51 -8.87
C GLN A 41 -30.28 15.16 -10.36
N LEU A 42 -29.65 14.04 -10.71
CA LEU A 42 -29.62 13.54 -12.11
C LEU A 42 -30.99 12.97 -12.56
N MET A 43 -31.78 12.42 -11.63
CA MET A 43 -33.12 11.88 -11.90
C MET A 43 -34.21 12.95 -12.05
N GLN A 44 -34.01 14.18 -11.58
CA GLN A 44 -35.01 15.24 -11.75
C GLN A 44 -35.24 15.65 -13.22
N ASN A 45 -34.28 15.37 -14.11
CA ASN A 45 -34.38 15.68 -15.53
C ASN A 45 -34.57 14.45 -16.44
N TRP A 46 -34.67 13.24 -15.87
CA TRP A 46 -34.72 12.01 -16.68
C TRP A 46 -35.95 11.16 -16.36
N PRO A 47 -36.83 10.86 -17.34
CA PRO A 47 -38.02 10.02 -17.14
C PRO A 47 -37.68 8.52 -17.10
N ILE A 48 -36.64 8.11 -16.38
CA ILE A 48 -36.29 6.69 -16.21
C ILE A 48 -36.90 6.20 -14.91
N SER A 49 -37.88 5.29 -15.03
CA SER A 49 -38.58 4.69 -13.90
C SER A 49 -37.60 4.06 -12.89
N PRO A 50 -37.83 4.20 -11.56
CA PRO A 50 -36.93 3.75 -10.48
C PRO A 50 -36.67 2.24 -10.37
N ASN A 51 -37.22 1.41 -11.27
CA ASN A 51 -37.23 -0.05 -11.16
C ASN A 51 -36.18 -0.74 -12.06
N ASN A 52 -35.09 -0.04 -12.40
CA ASN A 52 -34.11 -0.58 -13.34
C ASN A 52 -33.13 -1.51 -12.59
N TYR A 53 -33.13 -2.79 -12.94
CA TYR A 53 -32.31 -3.85 -12.35
C TYR A 53 -30.83 -3.45 -12.18
N TYR A 54 -30.28 -2.70 -13.13
CA TYR A 54 -28.90 -2.24 -13.11
C TYR A 54 -28.60 -1.22 -12.01
N VAL A 55 -29.56 -0.37 -11.64
CA VAL A 55 -29.41 0.62 -10.56
C VAL A 55 -29.37 -0.08 -9.21
N ASN A 56 -30.26 -1.05 -8.99
CA ASN A 56 -30.27 -1.86 -7.78
C ASN A 56 -29.05 -2.79 -7.68
N LEU A 57 -28.55 -3.30 -8.82
CA LEU A 57 -27.31 -4.08 -8.83
C LEU A 57 -26.13 -3.22 -8.38
N SER A 58 -25.99 -2.01 -8.93
CA SER A 58 -24.92 -1.07 -8.54
C SER A 58 -25.04 -0.61 -7.09
N LEU A 59 -26.25 -0.34 -6.59
CA LEU A 59 -26.48 0.07 -5.20
C LEU A 59 -26.13 -1.07 -4.23
N ASN A 60 -26.55 -2.30 -4.52
CA ASN A 60 -26.21 -3.46 -3.70
C ASN A 60 -24.71 -3.77 -3.68
N PHE A 61 -23.98 -3.54 -4.79
CA PHE A 61 -22.52 -3.67 -4.80
C PHE A 61 -21.84 -2.60 -3.95
N ILE A 62 -22.32 -1.35 -4.01
CA ILE A 62 -21.81 -0.25 -3.18
C ILE A 62 -22.13 -0.50 -1.70
N GLU A 63 -23.34 -0.94 -1.38
CA GLU A 63 -23.78 -1.21 -0.01
C GLU A 63 -23.02 -2.40 0.61
N LYS A 64 -22.70 -3.45 -0.17
CA LYS A 64 -21.81 -4.53 0.28
C LYS A 64 -20.37 -4.08 0.50
N LEU A 65 -19.87 -3.13 -0.28
CA LEU A 65 -18.56 -2.52 -0.07
C LEU A 65 -18.55 -1.58 1.15
N THR A 66 -19.70 -0.99 1.48
CA THR A 66 -19.91 -0.11 2.64
C THR A 66 -20.18 -0.86 3.95
N GLN A 67 -20.65 -2.11 3.92
CA GLN A 67 -20.85 -2.92 5.15
C GLN A 67 -19.55 -3.28 5.89
N GLN A 68 -18.40 -3.16 5.24
CA GLN A 68 -17.11 -3.26 5.91
C GLN A 68 -16.79 -1.89 6.53
N ASP A 69 -16.59 -1.82 7.85
CA ASP A 69 -16.38 -0.56 8.61
C ASP A 69 -15.48 0.41 7.84
N GLN A 70 -16.09 1.33 7.10
CA GLN A 70 -15.39 2.18 6.15
C GLN A 70 -14.38 3.07 6.89
N VAL A 71 -14.75 3.47 8.10
CA VAL A 71 -13.90 4.18 9.05
C VAL A 71 -12.66 3.35 9.39
N LEU A 72 -12.79 2.04 9.59
CA LEU A 72 -11.66 1.15 9.87
C LEU A 72 -10.71 1.09 8.66
N VAL A 73 -11.25 0.89 7.45
CA VAL A 73 -10.44 0.84 6.21
C VAL A 73 -9.66 2.14 6.01
N ILE A 74 -10.34 3.29 6.15
CA ILE A 74 -9.70 4.61 6.04
C ILE A 74 -8.62 4.78 7.13
N THR A 75 -8.92 4.41 8.37
CA THR A 75 -8.00 4.55 9.51
C THR A 75 -6.74 3.69 9.31
N VAL A 76 -6.90 2.43 8.91
CA VAL A 76 -5.79 1.52 8.63
C VAL A 76 -4.96 2.02 7.45
N ALA A 77 -5.60 2.48 6.37
CA ALA A 77 -4.91 3.00 5.20
C ALA A 77 -4.10 4.28 5.51
N LEU A 78 -4.66 5.20 6.31
CA LEU A 78 -3.96 6.40 6.78
C LEU A 78 -2.78 6.04 7.69
N MET A 79 -2.98 5.14 8.65
CA MET A 79 -1.92 4.70 9.56
C MET A 79 -0.77 4.04 8.79
N TYR A 80 -1.10 3.15 7.85
CA TYR A 80 -0.13 2.51 6.97
C TYR A 80 0.61 3.52 6.08
N SER A 81 -0.09 4.51 5.51
CA SER A 81 0.50 5.57 4.70
C SER A 81 1.51 6.40 5.50
N CYS A 82 1.13 6.86 6.70
CA CYS A 82 2.00 7.62 7.60
C CYS A 82 3.25 6.82 7.96
N PHE A 83 3.07 5.54 8.33
CA PHE A 83 4.18 4.64 8.63
C PHE A 83 5.14 4.47 7.44
N ARG A 84 4.61 4.31 6.23
CA ARG A 84 5.43 4.23 5.00
C ARG A 84 6.21 5.52 4.72
N PHE A 85 5.61 6.70 4.95
CA PHE A 85 6.33 7.96 4.80
C PHE A 85 7.45 8.13 5.83
N VAL A 86 7.24 7.69 7.08
CA VAL A 86 8.28 7.69 8.11
C VAL A 86 9.46 6.79 7.71
N ILE A 87 9.19 5.58 7.20
CA ILE A 87 10.23 4.67 6.70
C ILE A 87 10.97 5.29 5.50
N ALA A 88 10.23 5.81 4.51
CA ALA A 88 10.81 6.44 3.33
C ALA A 88 11.73 7.63 3.71
N TYR A 89 11.27 8.48 4.61
CA TYR A 89 12.05 9.59 5.14
C TYR A 89 13.32 9.11 5.85
N GLY A 90 13.21 8.07 6.69
CA GLY A 90 14.35 7.52 7.40
C GLY A 90 15.36 6.84 6.49
N LEU A 91 14.90 6.08 5.48
CA LEU A 91 15.78 5.49 4.45
C LEU A 91 16.51 6.57 3.67
N TRP A 92 15.84 7.68 3.34
CA TRP A 92 16.45 8.83 2.67
C TRP A 92 17.57 9.46 3.50
N HIS A 93 17.39 9.53 4.82
CA HIS A 93 18.36 10.04 5.79
C HIS A 93 19.31 8.97 6.35
N LYS A 94 19.20 7.71 5.88
CA LYS A 94 20.01 6.56 6.32
C LYS A 94 19.90 6.27 7.82
N LEU A 95 18.70 6.40 8.37
CA LEU A 95 18.42 6.07 9.76
C LEU A 95 18.37 4.55 9.93
N ARG A 96 19.31 3.99 10.72
CA ARG A 96 19.47 2.53 10.87
C ARG A 96 18.24 1.80 11.37
N TRP A 97 17.43 2.43 12.22
CA TRP A 97 16.18 1.83 12.69
C TRP A 97 15.19 1.64 11.54
N THR A 98 15.10 2.61 10.61
CA THR A 98 14.22 2.48 9.43
C THR A 98 14.70 1.45 8.42
N GLU A 99 16.01 1.21 8.31
CA GLU A 99 16.55 0.14 7.46
C GLU A 99 16.06 -1.24 7.95
N TRP A 100 16.03 -1.44 9.28
CA TRP A 100 15.48 -2.65 9.90
C TRP A 100 13.97 -2.79 9.64
N PHE A 101 13.19 -1.72 9.83
CA PHE A 101 11.75 -1.76 9.53
C PHE A 101 11.46 -2.01 8.05
N ALA A 102 12.21 -1.38 7.15
CA ALA A 102 12.12 -1.62 5.72
C ALA A 102 12.41 -3.10 5.39
N PHE A 103 13.47 -3.67 5.98
CA PHE A 103 13.85 -5.07 5.78
C PHE A 103 12.76 -6.04 6.27
N VAL A 104 12.25 -5.84 7.48
CA VAL A 104 11.18 -6.69 8.05
C VAL A 104 9.91 -6.56 7.23
N SER A 105 9.50 -5.34 6.89
CA SER A 105 8.30 -5.10 6.06
C SER A 105 8.44 -5.70 4.66
N GLY A 106 9.64 -5.64 4.06
CA GLY A 106 9.97 -6.25 2.77
C GLY A 106 9.90 -7.78 2.84
N SER A 107 10.44 -8.36 3.90
CA SER A 107 10.48 -9.82 4.11
C SER A 107 9.10 -10.41 4.33
N LEU A 108 8.17 -9.63 4.90
CA LEU A 108 6.78 -10.05 5.07
C LEU A 108 6.08 -10.30 3.73
N TYR A 109 6.48 -9.67 2.62
CA TYR A 109 5.84 -9.89 1.31
C TYR A 109 6.17 -11.26 0.71
N LEU A 110 7.37 -11.80 0.97
CA LEU A 110 7.85 -13.05 0.38
C LEU A 110 6.92 -14.26 0.61
N PRO A 111 6.44 -14.58 1.84
CA PRO A 111 5.52 -15.70 2.03
C PRO A 111 4.18 -15.51 1.32
N PHE A 112 3.65 -14.28 1.26
CA PHE A 112 2.42 -14.00 0.53
C PHE A 112 2.59 -14.17 -0.98
N GLU A 113 3.72 -13.74 -1.53
CA GLU A 113 4.04 -13.87 -2.95
C GLU A 113 4.26 -15.33 -3.37
N LEU A 114 4.96 -16.11 -2.54
CA LEU A 114 5.10 -17.55 -2.74
C LEU A 114 3.73 -18.25 -2.73
N HIS A 115 2.84 -17.84 -1.82
CA HIS A 115 1.49 -18.36 -1.78
C HIS A 115 0.67 -17.97 -3.03
N ALA A 116 0.81 -16.73 -3.50
CA ALA A 116 0.16 -16.26 -4.72
C ALA A 116 0.63 -17.02 -5.97
N ILE A 117 1.92 -17.32 -6.08
CA ILE A 117 2.49 -18.15 -7.17
C ILE A 117 1.99 -19.59 -7.07
N TYR A 118 1.91 -20.15 -5.86
CA TYR A 118 1.41 -21.51 -5.66
C TYR A 118 -0.06 -21.67 -6.10
N GLN A 119 -0.91 -20.68 -5.81
CA GLN A 119 -2.31 -20.72 -6.22
C GLN A 119 -2.50 -20.41 -7.71
N ASN A 120 -1.86 -19.35 -8.21
CA ASN A 120 -2.04 -18.85 -9.57
C ASN A 120 -0.69 -18.40 -10.14
N PRO A 121 0.07 -19.31 -10.78
CA PRO A 121 1.36 -18.95 -11.37
C PRO A 121 1.14 -17.99 -12.53
N SER A 122 1.69 -16.79 -12.40
CA SER A 122 1.68 -15.77 -13.46
C SER A 122 3.05 -15.10 -13.56
N HIS A 123 3.40 -14.65 -14.76
CA HIS A 123 4.65 -13.90 -14.97
C HIS A 123 4.73 -12.63 -14.11
N VAL A 124 3.58 -12.01 -13.82
CA VAL A 124 3.49 -10.84 -12.95
C VAL A 124 3.85 -11.20 -11.50
N ASN A 125 3.29 -12.29 -10.96
CA ASN A 125 3.59 -12.75 -9.61
C ASN A 125 5.08 -13.07 -9.44
N PHE A 126 5.68 -13.70 -10.46
CA PHE A 126 7.11 -14.02 -10.46
C PHE A 126 7.98 -12.75 -10.50
N ALA A 127 7.62 -11.77 -11.32
CA ALA A 127 8.32 -10.49 -11.40
C ALA A 127 8.27 -9.71 -10.07
N ILE A 128 7.11 -9.70 -9.41
CA ILE A 128 6.92 -9.06 -8.10
C ILE A 128 7.78 -9.75 -7.03
N LEU A 129 7.75 -11.09 -6.96
CA LEU A 129 8.58 -11.86 -6.03
C LEU A 129 10.06 -11.54 -6.24
N LEU A 130 10.53 -11.58 -7.49
CA LEU A 130 11.93 -11.31 -7.81
C LEU A 130 12.34 -9.90 -7.38
N PHE A 131 11.48 -8.91 -7.63
CA PHE A 131 11.71 -7.54 -7.21
C PHE A 131 11.83 -7.41 -5.68
N ASN A 132 10.87 -7.96 -4.92
CA ASN A 132 10.93 -7.89 -3.45
C ASN A 132 12.13 -8.68 -2.89
N LEU A 133 12.50 -9.80 -3.51
CA LEU A 133 13.69 -10.56 -3.14
C LEU A 133 14.98 -9.74 -3.31
N ILE A 134 15.12 -9.00 -4.42
CA ILE A 134 16.26 -8.09 -4.65
C ILE A 134 16.29 -6.99 -3.59
N VAL A 135 15.15 -6.36 -3.29
CA VAL A 135 15.05 -5.31 -2.27
C VAL A 135 15.45 -5.83 -0.89
N VAL A 136 14.92 -6.98 -0.47
CA VAL A 136 15.21 -7.62 0.81
C VAL A 136 16.68 -8.02 0.92
N ALA A 137 17.25 -8.61 -0.13
CA ALA A 137 18.66 -8.98 -0.17
C ALA A 137 19.59 -7.75 -0.08
N TYR A 138 19.23 -6.65 -0.75
CA TYR A 138 19.97 -5.40 -0.65
C TYR A 138 19.92 -4.82 0.76
N LEU A 139 18.74 -4.76 1.38
CA LEU A 139 18.58 -4.26 2.76
C LEU A 139 19.34 -5.12 3.76
N TYR A 140 19.30 -6.46 3.64
CA TYR A 140 20.09 -7.37 4.46
C TYR A 140 21.59 -7.06 4.38
N TRP A 141 22.11 -6.82 3.17
CA TRP A 141 23.50 -6.49 2.96
C TRP A 141 23.90 -5.14 3.56
N VAL A 142 23.01 -4.13 3.47
CA VAL A 142 23.20 -2.82 4.12
C VAL A 142 23.28 -2.97 5.64
N LEU A 143 22.33 -3.71 6.23
CA LEU A 143 22.29 -3.98 7.68
C LEU A 143 23.59 -4.64 8.16
N LYS A 144 24.00 -5.74 7.51
CA LYS A 144 25.21 -6.51 7.87
C LYS A 144 26.49 -5.66 7.78
N ARG A 145 26.56 -4.76 6.80
CA ARG A 145 27.71 -3.86 6.64
C ARG A 145 27.79 -2.85 7.78
N GLY A 146 26.66 -2.27 8.18
CA GLY A 146 26.65 -1.32 9.29
C GLY A 146 26.94 -1.99 10.64
N GLU A 147 26.54 -3.25 10.84
CA GLU A 147 26.85 -4.00 12.07
C GLU A 147 28.36 -4.24 12.22
N LYS A 148 29.03 -4.65 11.14
CA LYS A 148 30.49 -4.79 11.12
C LYS A 148 31.21 -3.48 11.46
N ALA A 149 30.73 -2.34 10.98
CA ALA A 149 31.34 -1.04 11.28
C ALA A 149 31.26 -0.67 12.76
N LEU A 150 30.12 -0.92 13.42
CA LEU A 150 29.96 -0.72 14.86
C LEU A 150 30.91 -1.61 15.66
N SER A 151 31.06 -2.88 15.29
CA SER A 151 31.94 -3.82 16.01
C SER A 151 33.43 -3.50 15.96
N ILE A 152 33.87 -2.77 14.93
CA ILE A 152 35.29 -2.35 14.78
C ILE A 152 35.59 -1.16 15.68
N MET A 153 34.62 -0.27 15.93
CA MET A 153 34.80 0.90 16.79
C MET A 153 34.72 0.59 18.30
N THR A 154 34.19 -0.57 18.67
CA THR A 154 34.06 -0.99 20.09
C THR A 154 35.22 -1.87 20.57
N LYS A 155 36.18 -2.20 19.70
CA LYS A 155 37.43 -2.89 20.05
C LYS A 155 38.58 -1.89 20.05
#